data_AF-A0A7V9ZHB8-F1
#
_entry.id   AF-A0A7V9ZHB8-F1
#
_cell.length_a   1.000
_cell.length_b   1.000
_cell.length_c   1.000
_cell.angle_alpha   90.00
_cell.angle_beta   90.00
_cell.angle_gamma   90.00
#
_symmetry.space_group_name_H-M   'P 1'
#
loop_
_entity.id
_entity.type
_entity.pdbx_description
1 polymer ?
#
loop_
_entity_poly.entity_id
_entity_poly.type
_entity_poly.pdbx_seq_one_letter_code
_entity_poly.pdbx_strand_id
1 'polypeptide(L)'
;VEQLVADVLPHNGWNTVDVAPDSQLFAGVEQERFYFVHSYGVRRWELVTNGRTRPPLVSWTTHESDRFVAAVENGPLWATQFHPEKSGDAGAVLLSNWVKQL
;
A
#
# COMPACT_ATOMS: atom_id res chain seq x y z
N VAL A 1 11.01 -7.39 -6.73
CA VAL A 1 9.60 -7.67 -7.05
C VAL A 1 9.52 -9.03 -7.70
N GLU A 2 8.43 -9.76 -7.47
CA GLU A 2 8.18 -11.12 -7.97
C GLU A 2 6.78 -11.19 -8.57
N GLN A 3 6.54 -12.10 -9.51
CA GLN A 3 5.18 -12.34 -10.02
C GLN A 3 4.31 -12.90 -8.90
N LEU A 4 3.07 -12.46 -8.79
CA LEU A 4 2.15 -12.96 -7.77
C LEU A 4 1.79 -14.43 -8.04
N VAL A 5 1.60 -15.20 -6.98
CA VAL A 5 1.11 -16.59 -7.02
C VAL A 5 -0.41 -16.59 -6.90
N ALA A 6 -1.09 -16.44 -8.05
CA ALA A 6 -2.55 -16.39 -8.16
C ALA A 6 -3.01 -17.11 -9.43
N ASP A 7 -4.22 -17.65 -9.40
CA ASP A 7 -4.87 -18.29 -10.55
C ASP A 7 -5.25 -17.24 -11.61
N VAL A 8 -5.63 -16.03 -11.17
CA VAL A 8 -6.01 -14.91 -12.05
C VAL A 8 -5.01 -13.76 -11.97
N LEU A 9 -4.38 -13.44 -13.11
CA LEU A 9 -3.52 -12.28 -13.30
C LEU A 9 -3.86 -11.47 -14.56
N PRO A 10 -3.66 -10.14 -14.55
CA PRO A 10 -3.19 -9.33 -13.42
C PRO A 10 -4.20 -9.27 -12.27
N HIS A 11 -3.73 -8.99 -11.05
CA HIS A 11 -4.60 -8.51 -9.98
C HIS A 11 -5.19 -7.18 -10.45
N ASN A 12 -6.44 -7.21 -10.90
CA ASN A 12 -7.13 -6.09 -11.53
C ASN A 12 -8.49 -5.89 -10.89
N GLY A 13 -8.59 -4.89 -10.01
CA GLY A 13 -9.81 -4.62 -9.29
C GLY A 13 -9.59 -3.92 -7.96
N TRP A 14 -10.63 -3.94 -7.14
CA TRP A 14 -10.69 -3.26 -5.86
C TRP A 14 -10.39 -4.21 -4.70
N ASN A 15 -9.35 -3.91 -3.93
CA ASN A 15 -8.95 -4.74 -2.80
C ASN A 15 -8.75 -3.90 -1.53
N THR A 16 -8.85 -4.53 -0.36
CA THR A 16 -8.61 -3.91 0.94
C THR A 16 -7.12 -3.96 1.29
N VAL A 17 -6.71 -3.14 2.25
CA VAL A 17 -5.33 -3.07 2.74
C VAL A 17 -5.31 -3.38 4.22
N ASP A 18 -4.42 -4.29 4.63
CA ASP A 18 -4.00 -4.46 6.02
C ASP A 18 -3.10 -3.27 6.38
N VAL A 19 -3.72 -2.19 6.85
CA VAL A 19 -3.05 -0.93 7.17
C VAL A 19 -2.10 -1.11 8.35
N ALA A 20 -0.87 -0.64 8.19
CA ALA A 20 0.11 -0.60 9.28
C ALA A 20 -0.40 0.30 10.41
N PRO A 21 -0.22 -0.09 11.69
CA PRO A 21 -0.59 0.76 12.82
C PRO A 21 0.02 2.17 12.70
N ASP A 22 -0.74 3.17 13.13
CA ASP A 22 -0.35 4.59 13.18
C ASP A 22 -0.07 5.27 11.81
N SER A 23 -0.44 4.62 10.70
CA SER A 23 -0.28 5.18 9.36
C SER A 23 -1.07 6.47 9.16
N GLN A 24 -0.38 7.55 8.80
CA GLN A 24 -1.03 8.81 8.41
C GLN A 24 -1.56 8.75 6.98
N LEU A 25 -0.96 7.91 6.13
CA LEU A 25 -1.39 7.68 4.76
C LEU A 25 -2.87 7.25 4.67
N PHE A 26 -3.29 6.31 5.52
CA PHE A 26 -4.63 5.73 5.49
C PHE A 26 -5.63 6.34 6.48
N ALA A 27 -5.26 7.41 7.18
CA ALA A 27 -6.11 8.01 8.21
C ALA A 27 -7.51 8.36 7.67
N GLY A 28 -8.55 7.74 8.24
CA GLY A 28 -9.96 7.92 7.87
C GLY A 28 -10.44 7.09 6.67
N VAL A 29 -9.58 6.24 6.09
CA VAL A 29 -9.89 5.35 4.95
C VAL A 29 -9.31 3.94 5.16
N GLU A 30 -9.09 3.54 6.41
CA GLU A 30 -8.39 2.29 6.76
C GLU A 30 -9.16 1.04 6.33
N GLN A 31 -10.48 1.14 6.18
CA GLN A 31 -11.38 0.04 5.80
C GLN A 31 -11.87 0.13 4.35
N GLU A 32 -11.41 1.13 3.60
CA GLU A 32 -11.80 1.35 2.21
C GLU A 32 -11.07 0.40 1.25
N ARG A 33 -11.54 0.39 0.00
CA ARG A 33 -10.92 -0.38 -1.09
C ARG A 33 -10.16 0.54 -2.03
N PHE A 34 -9.06 0.03 -2.56
CA PHE A 34 -8.21 0.73 -3.51
C PHE A 34 -8.08 -0.06 -4.81
N TYR A 35 -7.87 0.64 -5.92
CA TYR A 35 -7.79 0.04 -7.25
C TYR A 35 -6.37 -0.41 -7.59
N PHE A 36 -6.20 -1.72 -7.79
CA PHE A 36 -4.96 -2.38 -8.18
C PHE A 36 -5.04 -2.84 -9.64
N VAL A 37 -3.90 -2.75 -10.34
CA VAL A 37 -3.73 -3.31 -11.69
C VAL A 37 -2.26 -3.69 -11.91
N HIS A 38 -1.89 -4.93 -11.55
CA HIS A 38 -0.49 -5.39 -11.63
C HIS A 38 -0.38 -6.93 -11.62
N SER A 39 0.72 -7.47 -12.17
CA SER A 39 1.05 -8.91 -12.09
C SER A 39 2.21 -9.22 -11.15
N TYR A 40 2.97 -8.20 -10.74
CA TYR A 40 4.16 -8.32 -9.91
C TYR A 40 3.99 -7.50 -8.62
N GLY A 41 4.55 -7.97 -7.52
CA GLY A 41 4.52 -7.29 -6.23
C GLY A 41 5.76 -7.55 -5.38
N VAL A 42 5.89 -6.82 -4.27
CA VAL A 42 6.92 -7.08 -3.26
C VAL A 42 6.34 -8.05 -2.23
N ARG A 43 6.83 -9.29 -2.23
CA ARG A 43 6.31 -10.38 -1.37
C ARG A 43 7.06 -10.53 -0.04
N ARG A 44 8.23 -9.90 0.08
CA ARG A 44 9.08 -9.90 1.27
C ARG A 44 9.61 -8.50 1.53
N TRP A 45 9.64 -8.10 2.80
CA TRP A 45 10.16 -6.81 3.24
C TRP A 45 11.39 -7.03 4.12
N GLU A 46 12.55 -6.53 3.69
CA GLU A 46 13.85 -6.77 4.34
C GLU A 46 14.66 -5.48 4.55
N LEU A 47 14.00 -4.34 4.81
CA LEU A 47 14.72 -3.11 5.09
C LEU A 47 15.32 -3.13 6.49
N VAL A 48 16.64 -3.16 6.56
CA VAL A 48 17.40 -3.01 7.82
C VAL A 48 17.76 -1.54 8.00
N THR A 49 17.15 -0.86 8.98
CA THR A 49 17.55 0.50 9.36
C THR A 49 18.80 0.46 10.26
N ASN A 50 19.71 1.40 10.08
CA ASN A 50 20.93 1.53 10.91
C ASN A 50 20.69 2.22 12.28
N GLY A 51 19.43 2.30 12.72
CA GLY A 51 19.00 2.99 13.95
C GLY A 51 19.00 4.52 13.87
N ARG A 52 19.39 5.12 12.74
CA ARG A 52 19.40 6.59 12.55
C ARG A 52 18.13 7.12 11.91
N THR A 53 17.31 6.22 11.35
CA THR A 53 16.02 6.54 10.73
C THR A 53 14.93 5.72 11.38
N ARG A 54 13.71 6.26 11.40
CA ARG A 54 12.53 5.49 11.80
C ARG A 54 12.32 4.36 10.77
N PRO A 55 11.99 3.14 11.22
CA PRO A 55 11.53 2.09 10.32
C PRO A 55 10.28 2.56 9.56
N PRO A 56 10.15 2.22 8.27
CA PRO A 56 8.94 2.49 7.53
C PRO A 56 7.78 1.68 8.07
N LEU A 57 6.59 2.27 8.00
CA LEU A 57 5.33 1.55 8.13
C LEU A 57 5.06 0.83 6.81
N VAL A 58 4.73 -0.46 6.89
CA VAL A 58 4.50 -1.32 5.72
C VAL A 58 3.10 -1.90 5.81
N SER A 59 2.23 -1.46 4.90
CA SER A 59 0.86 -1.97 4.79
C SER A 59 0.79 -3.05 3.72
N TRP A 60 -0.01 -4.08 3.97
CA TRP A 60 -0.05 -5.29 3.15
C TRP A 60 -1.41 -5.47 2.51
N THR A 61 -1.49 -6.29 1.48
CA THR A 61 -2.77 -6.80 0.96
C THR A 61 -2.57 -8.24 0.52
N THR A 62 -3.67 -8.93 0.28
CA THR A 62 -3.67 -10.32 -0.19
C THR A 62 -4.55 -10.40 -1.43
N HIS A 63 -3.98 -10.92 -2.53
CA HIS A 63 -4.73 -11.31 -3.71
C HIS A 63 -4.73 -12.82 -3.80
N GLU A 64 -5.91 -13.42 -3.65
CA GLU A 64 -6.08 -14.87 -3.50
C GLU A 64 -5.19 -15.45 -2.38
N SER A 65 -4.16 -16.22 -2.72
CA SER A 65 -3.28 -16.88 -1.76
C SER A 65 -1.96 -16.14 -1.49
N ASP A 66 -1.69 -15.05 -2.22
CA ASP A 66 -0.40 -14.37 -2.18
C ASP A 66 -0.48 -12.99 -1.53
N ARG A 67 0.40 -12.77 -0.56
CA ARG A 67 0.46 -11.55 0.25
C ARG A 67 1.63 -10.68 -0.21
N PHE A 68 1.35 -9.39 -0.42
CA PHE A 68 2.35 -8.44 -0.91
C PHE A 68 2.18 -7.05 -0.28
N VAL A 69 3.22 -6.23 -0.39
CA VAL A 69 3.23 -4.85 0.09
C VAL A 69 2.28 -4.01 -0.75
N ALA A 70 1.25 -3.45 -0.11
CA ALA A 70 0.29 -2.54 -0.72
C ALA A 70 0.76 -1.09 -0.67
N ALA A 71 1.41 -0.69 0.43
CA ALA A 71 1.94 0.65 0.60
C ALA A 71 3.09 0.70 1.62
N VAL A 72 3.94 1.72 1.49
CA VAL A 72 5.03 2.03 2.42
C VAL A 72 4.97 3.50 2.78
N GLU A 73 5.12 3.81 4.07
CA GLU A 73 5.15 5.16 4.62
C GLU A 73 6.40 5.34 5.49
N ASN A 74 7.22 6.37 5.20
CA ASN A 74 8.39 6.71 6.02
C ASN A 74 8.59 8.24 6.10
N GLY A 75 8.00 8.86 7.11
CA GLY A 75 7.98 10.33 7.18
C GLY A 75 7.28 10.89 5.94
N PRO A 76 7.89 11.78 5.13
CA PRO A 76 7.26 12.33 3.93
C PRO A 76 7.33 11.40 2.70
N LEU A 77 8.10 10.31 2.74
CA LEU A 77 8.26 9.38 1.62
C LEU A 77 7.17 8.30 1.67
N TRP A 78 6.18 8.42 0.80
CA TRP A 78 5.07 7.47 0.67
C TRP A 78 5.06 6.81 -0.71
N ALA A 79 4.67 5.53 -0.77
CA ALA A 79 4.50 4.81 -2.02
C ALA A 79 3.33 3.81 -1.91
N THR A 80 2.57 3.65 -2.99
CA THR A 80 1.43 2.72 -3.08
C THR A 80 1.59 1.81 -4.30
N GLN A 81 1.20 0.55 -4.17
CA GLN A 81 1.09 -0.41 -5.28
C GLN A 81 -0.23 -0.24 -6.03
N PHE A 82 -1.28 0.20 -5.34
CA PHE A 82 -2.54 0.64 -5.95
C PHE A 82 -2.43 2.06 -6.49
N HIS A 83 -3.42 2.45 -7.27
CA HIS A 83 -3.54 3.75 -7.91
C HIS A 83 -4.52 4.65 -7.12
N PRO A 84 -4.04 5.51 -6.21
CA PRO A 84 -4.94 6.37 -5.43
C PRO A 84 -5.75 7.31 -6.33
N GLU A 85 -5.20 7.78 -7.44
CA GLU A 85 -5.89 8.61 -8.43
C GLU A 85 -7.03 7.88 -9.16
N LYS A 86 -7.05 6.54 -9.12
CA LYS A 86 -8.12 5.69 -9.67
C LYS A 86 -9.00 5.06 -8.59
N SER A 87 -8.79 5.41 -7.32
CA SER A 87 -9.47 4.80 -6.17
C SER A 87 -10.62 5.65 -5.64
N GLY A 88 -11.19 6.53 -6.47
CA GLY A 88 -12.35 7.37 -6.10
C GLY A 88 -12.09 8.27 -4.89
N ASP A 89 -13.13 8.48 -4.08
CA ASP A 89 -13.07 9.36 -2.91
C ASP A 89 -12.06 8.88 -1.86
N ALA A 90 -11.94 7.57 -1.64
CA ALA A 90 -10.95 7.00 -0.73
C ALA A 90 -9.52 7.35 -1.19
N GLY A 91 -9.27 7.26 -2.49
CA GLY A 91 -8.00 7.68 -3.10
C GLY A 91 -7.74 9.18 -2.96
N ALA A 92 -8.76 10.02 -3.11
CA ALA A 92 -8.65 11.47 -2.94
C ALA A 92 -8.33 11.86 -1.48
N VAL A 93 -8.94 11.19 -0.49
CA VAL A 93 -8.62 11.38 0.93
C VAL A 93 -7.18 10.99 1.22
N LEU A 94 -6.73 9.84 0.70
CA LEU A 94 -5.35 9.37 0.85
C LEU A 94 -4.33 10.37 0.26
N LEU A 95 -4.57 10.90 -0.94
CA LEU A 95 -3.74 11.96 -1.52
C LEU A 95 -3.78 13.26 -0.70
N SER A 96 -4.94 13.61 -0.15
CA SER A 96 -5.08 14.77 0.73
C SER A 96 -4.29 14.61 2.03
N ASN A 97 -4.25 13.40 2.59
CA ASN A 97 -3.41 13.09 3.76
C ASN A 97 -1.93 13.31 3.45
N TRP A 98 -1.48 12.92 2.24
CA TRP A 98 -0.09 13.13 1.81
C TRP A 98 0.28 14.60 1.69
N VAL A 99 -0.56 15.39 1.00
CA VAL A 99 -0.32 16.83 0.82
C VAL A 99 -0.25 17.57 2.16
N LYS A 100 -1.02 17.15 3.17
CA LYS A 100 -0.99 17.74 4.52
C LYS A 100 0.31 17.49 5.29
N GLN A 101 1.17 16.58 4.84
CA GLN A 101 2.47 16.31 5.48
C GLN A 101 3.63 17.15 4.88
N LEU A 102 3.35 17.97 3.86
CA LEU A 102 4.31 18.92 3.28
C LEU A 102 4.43 20.18 4.14
#